data_AF-A0A413HTU8-F1
#
_entry.id   AF-A0A413HTU8-F1
#
_cell.length_a   1.000
_cell.length_b   1.000
_cell.length_c   1.000
_cell.angle_alpha   90.00
_cell.angle_beta   90.00
_cell.angle_gamma   90.00
#
_symmetry.space_group_name_H-M   'P 1'
#
loop_
_entity.id
_entity.type
_entity.pdbx_description
1 polymer ?
#
loop_
_entity_poly.entity_id
_entity_poly.type
_entity_poly.pdbx_seq_one_letter_code
_entity_poly.pdbx_strand_id
1 'polypeptide(L)' 'MENYCAFSKNHKCLNWTDYELTRYELEEAGSLCQANWIEIEQKNEYIQLLQALLDDHGIPYPVE' A
#
# COMPACT_ATOMS: atom_id res chain seq x y z
N MET A 1 40.42 -15.47 -1.36
CA MET A 1 40.18 -14.15 -1.97
C MET A 1 38.92 -13.60 -1.34
N GLU A 2 39.07 -12.46 -0.68
CA GLU A 2 38.11 -11.92 0.27
C GLU A 2 36.74 -11.63 -0.35
N ASN A 3 35.71 -11.88 0.45
CA ASN A 3 34.30 -11.52 0.27
C ASN A 3 34.09 -9.99 0.21
N TYR A 4 34.92 -9.26 -0.52
CA TYR A 4 34.81 -7.81 -0.63
C TYR A 4 33.65 -7.45 -1.56
N CYS A 5 32.48 -7.22 -0.96
CA CYS A 5 31.40 -6.54 -1.63
C CYS A 5 31.49 -5.04 -1.33
N ALA A 6 31.84 -4.24 -2.34
CA ALA A 6 31.83 -2.78 -2.27
C ALA A 6 30.41 -2.15 -2.23
N PHE A 7 29.39 -2.92 -1.78
CA PHE A 7 27.94 -2.65 -1.78
C PHE A 7 27.55 -1.41 -2.59
N SER A 8 27.62 -1.52 -3.91
CA SER A 8 27.38 -0.39 -4.79
C SER A 8 26.75 -0.85 -6.09
N LYS A 9 25.96 0.04 -6.70
CA LYS A 9 25.33 -0.20 -8.01
C LYS A 9 26.32 -0.58 -9.12
N ASN A 10 27.56 -0.10 -9.00
CA ASN A 10 28.62 -0.34 -9.96
C ASN A 10 29.36 -1.66 -9.69
N HIS A 11 29.13 -2.29 -8.54
CA HIS A 11 29.69 -3.58 -8.15
C HIS A 11 28.59 -4.49 -7.58
N LYS A 12 27.86 -5.12 -8.50
CA LYS A 12 26.72 -6.01 -8.19
C LYS A 12 27.19 -7.32 -7.57
N CYS A 13 27.35 -7.33 -6.25
CA CYS A 13 27.56 -8.54 -5.45
C CYS A 13 26.21 -9.14 -5.01
N LEU A 14 26.21 -10.34 -4.42
CA LEU A 14 24.98 -10.98 -3.91
C LEU A 14 24.16 -10.07 -3.00
N ASN A 15 24.79 -9.41 -2.02
CA ASN A 15 24.09 -8.47 -1.14
C ASN A 15 23.45 -7.29 -1.91
N TRP A 16 24.05 -6.84 -3.01
CA TRP A 16 23.47 -5.80 -3.85
C TRP A 16 22.23 -6.31 -4.60
N THR A 17 22.28 -7.55 -5.10
CA THR A 17 21.13 -8.20 -5.74
C THR A 17 19.98 -8.39 -4.75
N ASP A 18 20.26 -8.87 -3.55
CA ASP A 18 19.25 -9.04 -2.50
C ASP A 18 18.64 -7.70 -2.10
N TYR A 19 19.47 -6.66 -1.94
CA TYR A 19 18.99 -5.30 -1.69
C TYR A 19 18.11 -4.76 -2.83
N GLU A 20 18.51 -4.94 -4.09
CA GLU A 20 17.71 -4.50 -5.24
C GLU A 20 16.33 -5.19 -5.21
N LEU A 21 16.27 -6.50 -4.97
CA LEU A 21 15.03 -7.26 -4.88
C LEU A 21 14.14 -6.75 -3.74
N THR A 22 14.65 -6.69 -2.50
CA THR A 22 13.87 -6.21 -1.35
C THR A 22 13.41 -4.77 -1.53
N ARG A 23 14.22 -3.91 -2.15
CA ARG A 23 13.80 -2.53 -2.45
C ARG A 23 12.63 -2.50 -3.43
N TYR A 24 12.64 -3.32 -4.49
CA TYR A 24 11.53 -3.40 -5.43
C TYR A 24 10.25 -3.92 -4.76
N GLU A 25 10.35 -4.98 -3.95
CA GLU A 25 9.21 -5.52 -3.20
C GLU A 25 8.63 -4.47 -2.23
N LEU A 26 9.49 -3.69 -1.57
CA LEU A 26 9.06 -2.61 -0.68
C LEU A 26 8.38 -1.46 -1.44
N GLU A 27 8.89 -1.08 -2.62
CA GLU A 27 8.30 -0.05 -3.47
C GLU A 27 6.92 -0.48 -4.00
N GLU A 28 6.77 -1.74 -4.40
CA GLU A 28 5.49 -2.31 -4.82
C GLU A 28 4.49 -2.34 -3.66
N ALA A 29 4.90 -2.86 -2.50
CA ALA A 29 4.06 -2.91 -1.31
C ALA A 29 3.61 -1.50 -0.87
N GLY A 30 4.52 -0.52 -0.87
CA GLY A 30 4.20 0.86 -0.55
C GLY A 30 3.18 1.48 -1.52
N SER A 31 3.35 1.23 -2.81
CA SER A 31 2.43 1.72 -3.86
C SER A 31 1.04 1.11 -3.72
N LEU A 32 0.96 -0.21 -3.47
CA LEU A 32 -0.31 -0.91 -3.25
C LEU A 32 -1.00 -0.44 -1.98
N CYS A 33 -0.27 -0.30 -0.87
CA CYS A 33 -0.81 0.22 0.38
C CYS A 33 -1.37 1.64 0.22
N GLN A 34 -0.66 2.51 -0.49
CA GLN A 34 -1.14 3.86 -0.77
C GLN A 34 -2.41 3.86 -1.61
N ALA A 35 -2.47 3.04 -2.68
CA ALA A 35 -3.66 2.93 -3.52
C ALA A 35 -4.88 2.41 -2.73
N ASN A 36 -4.67 1.35 -1.92
CA ASN A 36 -5.71 0.79 -1.07
C ASN A 36 -6.21 1.80 -0.02
N TRP A 37 -5.31 2.60 0.57
CA TRP A 37 -5.68 3.64 1.50
C TRP A 37 -6.62 4.67 0.87
N ILE A 38 -6.27 5.16 -0.32
CA ILE A 38 -7.09 6.14 -1.06
C ILE A 38 -8.47 5.55 -1.36
N GLU A 39 -8.53 4.30 -1.81
CA GLU A 39 -9.81 3.66 -2.10
C GLU A 39 -10.66 3.47 -0.84
N ILE A 40 -10.06 3.07 0.29
CA ILE A 40 -10.76 2.94 1.58
C ILE A 40 -11.29 4.30 2.05
N GLU A 41 -10.49 5.35 1.94
CA GLU A 41 -10.88 6.72 2.31
C GLU A 41 -12.11 7.17 1.49
N GLN A 42 -12.06 7.01 0.17
CA GLN A 42 -13.19 7.34 -0.72
C GLN A 42 -14.45 6.52 -0.41
N LYS A 43 -14.31 5.22 -0.14
CA LYS A 43 -15.46 4.38 0.24
C LYS A 43 -16.05 4.81 1.57
N ASN A 44 -15.22 5.17 2.55
CA ASN A 44 -15.68 5.65 3.85
C ASN A 44 -16.43 6.97 3.72
N GLU A 45 -15.95 7.92 2.93
CA GLU A 45 -16.66 9.17 2.63
C GLU A 45 -18.03 8.89 2.01
N TYR A 46 -18.09 7.97 1.05
CA TYR A 46 -19.35 7.59 0.41
C TYR A 46 -20.31 6.90 1.38
N ILE A 47 -19.82 6.01 2.24
CA ILE A 47 -20.63 5.36 3.29
C ILE A 47 -21.18 6.40 4.26
N GLN A 48 -20.38 7.37 4.69
CA GLN A 48 -20.83 8.45 5.59
C GLN A 48 -21.95 9.28 4.94
N LEU A 49 -21.80 9.61 3.66
CA LEU A 49 -22.84 10.32 2.92
C LEU A 49 -24.14 9.51 2.83
N LEU A 50 -24.05 8.22 2.52
CA LEU A 50 -25.21 7.34 2.46
C LEU A 50 -25.88 7.16 3.81
N GLN A 51 -25.10 7.00 4.89
CA GLN A 51 -25.62 6.91 6.25
C GLN A 51 -26.40 8.17 6.64
N ALA A 52 -25.83 9.35 6.37
CA ALA A 52 -26.51 10.62 6.62
C ALA A 52 -27.85 10.74 5.84
N LEU A 53 -27.89 10.27 4.59
CA LEU A 53 -29.10 10.27 3.78
C LEU A 53 -30.16 9.30 4.32
N LEU A 54 -29.75 8.10 4.74
CA LEU A 54 -30.65 7.11 5.35
C LEU A 54 -31.22 7.64 6.66
N ASP A 55 -30.40 8.28 7.49
CA ASP A 55 -30.82 8.89 8.75
C ASP A 55 -31.83 10.02 8.53
N ASP A 56 -31.60 10.91 7.56
CA ASP A 56 -32.51 12.01 7.20
C ASP A 56 -33.89 11.49 6.76
N HIS A 57 -33.92 10.35 6.08
CA HIS A 57 -35.15 9.69 5.65
C HIS A 57 -35.73 8.68 6.64
N GLY A 58 -35.10 8.48 7.81
CA GLY A 58 -35.53 7.50 8.81
C GLY A 58 -35.50 6.05 8.31
N ILE A 59 -34.65 5.75 7.32
CA ILE A 59 -34.51 4.42 6.73
C ILE A 59 -33.44 3.66 7.52
N PRO A 60 -33.73 2.44 8.03
CA PRO A 60 -32.73 1.65 8.73
C PRO A 60 -31.59 1.23 7.77
N TYR A 61 -30.39 1.09 8.32
CA TYR A 61 -29.24 0.63 7.52
C TYR A 61 -29.44 -0.80 7.03
N PRO A 62 -28.93 -1.14 5.83
CA PRO A 62 -28.93 -2.51 5.33
C PRO A 62 -28.10 -3.41 6.26
N VAL A 63 -28.65 -4.57 6.60
CA VAL A 63 -27.95 -5.67 7.29
C VAL A 63 -27.35 -6.60 6.24
N GLU A 64 -26.15 -7.12 6.53
CA GLU A 64 -25.49 -8.16 5.72
C GLU A 64 -26.29 -9.47 5.63
#